data_AF-A0A1Z5IUK3-F1
#
_entry.id   AF-A0A1Z5IUK3-F1
#
_cell.length_a   1.000
_cell.length_b   1.000
_cell.length_c   1.000
_cell.angle_alpha   90.00
_cell.angle_beta   90.00
_cell.angle_gamma   90.00
#
_symmetry.space_group_name_H-M   'P 1'
#
loop_
_entity.id
_entity.type
_entity.pdbx_description
1 polymer ?
#
loop_
_entity_poly.entity_id
_entity_poly.type
_entity_poly.pdbx_seq_one_letter_code
_entity_poly.pdbx_strand_id
1 'polypeptide(L)'
;MTDLPDSEKEMNTWWVSRFDKNNYKTIRLFNHRQLMQTYSTANALYSDVEDAESAFWTASQANMAVTCVAVGNKRYKKINGKIRQIASMEVDE
;
A
#
# COMPACT_ATOMS: atom_id res chain seq x y z
N MET A 1 22.93 -21.04 -16.24
CA MET A 1 22.25 -19.84 -15.71
C MET A 1 21.96 -18.95 -16.89
N THR A 2 20.69 -18.64 -17.14
CA THR A 2 20.28 -17.71 -18.20
C THR A 2 20.71 -16.31 -17.77
N ASP A 3 21.56 -15.67 -18.56
CA ASP A 3 21.94 -14.28 -18.30
C ASP A 3 20.72 -13.39 -18.53
N LEU A 4 20.35 -12.62 -17.50
CA LEU A 4 19.27 -11.65 -17.62
C LEU A 4 19.71 -10.52 -18.56
N PRO A 5 18.84 -10.03 -19.47
CA PRO A 5 19.06 -8.81 -20.22
C PRO A 5 19.37 -7.62 -19.29
N ASP A 6 20.16 -6.66 -19.76
CA ASP A 6 20.57 -5.50 -18.94
C ASP A 6 19.37 -4.68 -18.44
N SER A 7 18.30 -4.58 -19.24
CA SER A 7 17.04 -3.94 -18.84
C SER A 7 16.35 -4.64 -17.65
N GLU A 8 16.40 -5.97 -17.59
CA GLU A 8 15.87 -6.74 -16.46
C GLU A 8 16.76 -6.64 -15.22
N LYS A 9 18.08 -6.54 -15.41
CA LYS A 9 19.04 -6.29 -14.33
C LYS A 9 18.84 -4.91 -13.71
N GLU A 10 18.60 -3.88 -14.52
CA GLU A 10 18.28 -2.53 -14.05
C GLU A 10 16.94 -2.48 -13.31
N MET A 11 15.89 -3.10 -13.86
CA MET A 11 14.60 -3.21 -13.17
C MET A 11 14.73 -3.94 -11.83
N ASN A 12 15.45 -5.06 -11.79
CA ASN A 12 15.68 -5.80 -10.54
C ASN A 12 16.46 -4.97 -9.53
N THR A 13 17.50 -4.25 -9.97
CA THR A 13 18.26 -3.36 -9.09
C THR A 13 17.39 -2.21 -8.55
N TRP A 14 16.56 -1.63 -9.40
CA TRP A 14 15.61 -0.58 -9.05
C TRP A 14 14.54 -1.07 -8.05
N TRP A 15 14.06 -2.31 -8.20
CA TRP A 15 13.08 -2.89 -7.29
C TRP A 15 13.75 -3.28 -5.97
N VAL A 16 14.85 -4.02 -6.00
CA VAL A 16 15.58 -4.43 -4.78
C VAL A 16 16.05 -3.22 -3.95
N SER A 17 16.45 -2.12 -4.59
CA SER A 17 16.82 -0.88 -3.87
C SER A 17 15.67 -0.20 -3.15
N ARG A 18 14.41 -0.50 -3.51
CA ARG A 18 13.20 0.00 -2.84
C ARG A 18 12.59 -1.00 -1.86
N PHE A 19 13.07 -2.24 -1.90
CA PHE A 19 12.58 -3.31 -1.07
C PHE A 19 13.18 -3.20 0.34
N ASP A 20 12.35 -2.83 1.31
CA ASP A 20 12.70 -2.87 2.71
C ASP A 20 12.21 -4.16 3.35
N LYS A 21 13.14 -5.11 3.53
CA LYS A 21 12.84 -6.38 4.17
C LYS A 21 12.56 -6.27 5.68
N ASN A 22 12.83 -5.13 6.29
CA ASN A 22 12.66 -4.92 7.73
C ASN A 22 11.37 -4.12 8.03
N ASN A 23 10.91 -3.31 7.08
CA ASN A 23 9.72 -2.46 7.23
C ASN A 23 8.60 -2.83 6.24
N TYR A 24 8.05 -4.04 6.40
CA TYR A 24 6.82 -4.42 5.70
C TYR A 24 5.61 -3.73 6.34
N LYS A 25 4.80 -3.07 5.52
CA LYS A 25 3.52 -2.51 5.96
C LYS A 25 2.37 -3.35 5.45
N THR A 26 1.43 -3.65 6.33
CA THR A 26 0.18 -4.31 5.96
C THR A 26 -0.84 -3.27 5.51
N ILE A 27 -1.35 -3.42 4.30
CA ILE A 27 -2.44 -2.60 3.75
C ILE A 27 -3.73 -3.42 3.74
N ARG A 28 -4.79 -2.84 4.29
CA ARG A 28 -6.13 -3.45 4.40
C ARG A 28 -7.16 -2.55 3.71
N LEU A 29 -7.90 -3.11 2.76
CA LEU A 29 -8.96 -2.41 2.04
C LEU A 29 -10.32 -2.72 2.66
N PHE A 30 -11.13 -1.70 2.89
CA PHE A 30 -12.46 -1.84 3.48
C PHE A 30 -13.55 -1.21 2.62
N ASN A 31 -14.66 -1.94 2.46
CA ASN A 31 -15.93 -1.37 2.04
C ASN A 31 -16.83 -1.23 3.27
N HIS A 32 -17.11 0.01 3.67
CA HIS A 32 -17.65 0.37 4.97
C HIS A 32 -16.88 -0.30 6.13
N ARG A 33 -17.47 -1.33 6.74
CA ARG A 33 -16.87 -2.10 7.86
C ARG A 33 -16.35 -3.47 7.42
N GLN A 34 -16.61 -3.86 6.17
CA GLN A 34 -16.21 -5.15 5.64
C GLN A 34 -14.77 -5.08 5.12
N LEU A 35 -13.90 -5.92 5.66
CA LEU A 35 -12.57 -6.15 5.10
C LEU A 35 -12.72 -6.84 3.75
N MET A 36 -12.24 -6.21 2.69
CA MET A 36 -12.26 -6.76 1.34
C MET A 36 -10.98 -7.54 1.05
N GLN A 37 -9.84 -6.96 1.37
CA GLN A 37 -8.55 -7.51 1.00
C GLN A 37 -7.46 -7.02 1.96
N THR A 38 -6.45 -7.87 2.17
CA THR A 38 -5.22 -7.54 2.87
C THR A 38 -4.04 -7.87 1.97
N TYR A 39 -3.07 -6.98 1.89
CA TYR A 39 -1.80 -7.21 1.20
C TYR A 39 -0.67 -6.50 1.93
N SER A 40 0.56 -6.83 1.58
CA SER A 40 1.75 -6.24 2.19
C SER A 40 2.51 -5.42 1.15
N THR A 41 3.01 -4.27 1.56
CA THR A 41 3.98 -3.49 0.78
C THR A 41 5.32 -3.52 1.50
N ALA A 42 6.40 -3.61 0.74
CA ALA A 42 7.78 -3.56 1.22
C ALA A 42 8.48 -2.29 0.75
N ASN A 43 7.73 -1.26 0.35
CA ASN A 43 8.31 -0.06 -0.22
C ASN A 43 8.87 0.85 0.89
N ALA A 44 10.20 0.95 0.95
CA ALA A 44 10.92 1.75 1.93
C ALA A 44 10.62 3.25 1.83
N LEU A 45 10.31 3.72 0.62
CA LEU A 45 10.32 5.15 0.29
C LEU A 45 8.96 5.80 0.44
N TYR A 46 7.88 5.02 0.47
CA TYR A 46 6.53 5.57 0.48
C TYR A 46 6.10 5.86 1.90
N SER A 47 5.57 7.07 2.11
CA SER A 47 4.84 7.39 3.32
C SER A 47 3.54 6.59 3.38
N ASP A 48 2.99 6.43 4.59
CA ASP A 48 1.71 5.72 4.77
C ASP A 48 0.55 6.38 3.99
N VAL A 49 0.66 7.68 3.72
CA VAL A 49 -0.31 8.42 2.90
C VAL A 49 -0.18 8.04 1.43
N GLU A 50 1.04 7.96 0.89
CA GLU A 50 1.29 7.54 -0.49
C GLU A 50 0.89 6.08 -0.73
N ASP A 51 1.17 5.20 0.25
CA ASP A 51 0.70 3.82 0.23
C ASP A 51 -0.84 3.75 0.18
N ALA A 52 -1.52 4.60 0.97
CA ALA A 52 -2.98 4.68 0.95
C ALA A 52 -3.52 5.26 -0.37
N GLU A 53 -2.86 6.27 -0.95
CA GLU A 53 -3.21 6.84 -2.27
C GLU A 53 -3.11 5.80 -3.37
N SER A 54 -1.99 5.09 -3.40
CA SER A 54 -1.77 3.99 -4.36
C SER A 54 -2.84 2.91 -4.20
N ALA A 55 -3.16 2.52 -2.97
CA ALA A 55 -4.22 1.56 -2.67
C ALA A 55 -5.60 2.00 -3.21
N PHE A 56 -5.99 3.26 -3.00
CA PHE A 56 -7.24 3.80 -3.53
C PHE A 56 -7.24 3.84 -5.07
N TRP A 57 -6.12 4.20 -5.69
CA TRP A 57 -5.99 4.23 -7.13
C TRP A 57 -6.12 2.82 -7.73
N THR A 58 -5.40 1.82 -7.19
CA THR A 58 -5.46 0.43 -7.64
C THR A 58 -6.87 -0.15 -7.45
N ALA A 59 -7.51 0.10 -6.30
CA ALA A 59 -8.89 -0.32 -6.08
C ALA A 59 -9.86 0.27 -7.10
N SER A 60 -9.66 1.55 -7.47
CA SER A 60 -10.46 2.20 -8.51
C SER A 60 -10.23 1.56 -9.89
N GLN A 61 -8.98 1.24 -10.26
CA GLN A 61 -8.68 0.55 -11.52
C GLN A 61 -9.29 -0.85 -11.58
N ALA A 62 -9.38 -1.53 -10.42
CA ALA A 62 -9.99 -2.84 -10.28
C ALA A 62 -11.52 -2.81 -10.14
N ASN A 63 -12.18 -1.66 -10.28
CA ASN A 63 -13.62 -1.47 -10.03
C ASN A 63 -14.08 -1.95 -8.64
N MET A 64 -13.22 -1.85 -7.63
CA MET A 64 -13.53 -2.21 -6.25
C MET A 64 -14.03 -0.98 -5.47
N ALA A 65 -15.23 -1.10 -4.87
CA ALA A 65 -15.78 -0.06 -4.02
C ALA A 65 -15.08 -0.04 -2.64
N VAL A 66 -13.98 0.72 -2.55
CA VAL A 66 -13.23 0.91 -1.30
C VAL A 66 -13.58 2.24 -0.66
N THR A 67 -14.01 2.20 0.59
CA THR A 67 -14.40 3.39 1.38
C THR A 67 -13.34 3.81 2.40
N CYS A 68 -12.44 2.90 2.77
CA CYS A 68 -11.39 3.13 3.76
C CYS A 68 -10.20 2.19 3.48
N VAL A 69 -8.99 2.71 3.66
CA VAL A 69 -7.74 1.95 3.56
C VAL A 69 -7.05 2.05 4.91
N ALA A 70 -6.54 0.94 5.45
CA ALA A 70 -5.65 0.98 6.59
C ALA A 70 -4.23 0.60 6.16
N VAL A 71 -3.23 1.41 6.53
CA VAL A 71 -1.81 1.14 6.33
C VAL A 71 -1.19 0.98 7.71
N GLY A 72 -0.75 -0.22 8.04
CA GLY A 72 -0.37 -0.60 9.40
C GLY A 72 -1.52 -0.34 10.37
N ASN A 73 -1.27 0.48 11.38
CA ASN A 73 -2.25 0.92 12.37
C ASN A 73 -3.03 2.19 11.97
N LYS A 74 -2.72 2.85 10.86
CA LYS A 74 -3.38 4.11 10.47
C LYS A 74 -4.50 3.85 9.47
N ARG A 75 -5.63 4.55 9.61
CA ARG A 75 -6.77 4.48 8.68
C ARG A 75 -6.92 5.77 7.89
N TYR A 76 -7.17 5.62 6.60
CA TYR A 76 -7.25 6.68 5.62
C TYR A 76 -8.58 6.62 4.87
N LYS A 77 -9.13 7.81 4.57
CA LYS A 77 -10.30 7.98 3.69
C LYS A 77 -10.05 9.06 2.65
N LYS A 78 -10.69 8.90 1.50
CA LYS A 78 -10.79 9.94 0.49
C LYS A 78 -11.92 10.90 0.86
N ILE A 79 -11.58 12.14 1.19
CA ILE A 79 -12.52 13.21 1.55
C ILE A 79 -12.25 14.38 0.61
N ASN A 80 -13.25 14.79 -0.16
CA ASN A 80 -13.14 15.85 -1.18
C ASN A 80 -11.95 15.64 -2.13
N GLY A 81 -11.76 14.40 -2.59
CA GLY A 81 -10.68 14.05 -3.52
C GLY A 81 -9.30 13.86 -2.88
N LYS A 82 -9.10 14.25 -1.61
CA LYS A 82 -7.82 14.14 -0.90
C LYS A 82 -7.82 12.98 0.08
N ILE A 83 -6.71 12.26 0.17
CA ILE A 83 -6.53 11.23 1.20
C ILE A 83 -6.20 11.89 2.52
N ARG A 84 -6.96 11.54 3.56
CA ARG A 84 -6.76 12.02 4.92
C ARG A 84 -6.77 10.86 5.89
N GLN A 85 -5.88 10.92 6.87
CA GLN A 85 -5.95 10.02 8.02
C GLN A 85 -7.19 10.37 8.85
N ILE A 86 -7.96 9.36 9.21
CA ILE A 86 -9.21 9.51 9.97
C ILE A 86 -9.18 8.84 11.33
N ALA A 87 -8.24 7.91 11.55
CA ALA A 87 -8.04 7.25 12.83
C ALA A 87 -6.65 6.60 12.86
N SER A 88 -6.15 6.40 14.07
CA SER A 88 -5.10 5.42 14.38
C SER A 88 -5.77 4.31 15.19
N MET A 89 -5.56 3.06 14.81
CA MET A 89 -5.94 1.91 15.61
C MET A 89 -4.90 1.78 16.73
N GLU A 90 -5.37 1.60 17.97
CA GLU A 90 -4.48 1.22 19.05
C GLU A 90 -3.83 -0.11 18.66
N VAL A 91 -2.51 -0.18 18.89
CA VAL A 91 -1.79 -1.44 18.76
C VAL A 91 -2.19 -2.20 20.03
N ASP A 92 -3.10 -3.16 19.92
CA ASP A 92 -3.27 -4.15 20.98
C ASP A 92 -1.94 -4.91 21.06
N GLU A 93 -1.10 -4.55 22.05
CA GLU A 93 0.10 -5.31 22.45
C GLU A 93 -0.28 -6.69 22.99
#